data_AF-A0A099SDD9-F1
#
_entry.id   AF-A0A099SDD9-F1
#
_cell.length_a   1.000
_cell.length_b   1.000
_cell.length_c   1.000
_cell.angle_alpha   90.00
_cell.angle_beta   90.00
_cell.angle_gamma   90.00
#
_symmetry.space_group_name_H-M   'P 1'
#
loop_
_entity.id
_entity.type
_entity.pdbx_description
1 polymer ?
#
loop_
_entity_poly.entity_id
_entity_poly.type
_entity_poly.pdbx_seq_one_letter_code
_entity_poly.pdbx_strand_id
1 'polypeptide(L)'
;MEAYYHNDPRIGEWVEKIIEEIFTTCLLTGVDSEAEFQKGCEFVSKLASLLQDFSTFPSEYLADVLKQIIEQQLPDSRVIANFPSFKDIMNKMLEEGMLKVMETSKSFPTDSMNNLKFDIAEIENVEIEDCIPALGAIYNEILPIEQQTIIEETEKCPNILIPNHVDRLKTFLNHVFVDPAIMWDVTISGQKVFAQVEDILFCHSGSMCSCEGEKFKQEGWRVLIIDDEDLYYPRRFERNLKNTIRQGKNTKRR
;
A
#
# COMPACT_ATOMS: atom_id res chain seq x y z
N MET A 1 -6.98 -8.05 2.67
CA MET A 1 -6.02 -7.71 1.60
C MET A 1 -6.20 -6.27 1.08
N GLU A 2 -6.91 -5.38 1.79
CA GLU A 2 -7.16 -3.98 1.36
C GLU A 2 -6.00 -3.00 1.64
N ALA A 3 -4.99 -3.44 2.41
CA ALA A 3 -3.97 -2.58 2.98
C ALA A 3 -2.87 -2.11 2.01
N TYR A 4 -2.60 -2.88 0.95
CA TYR A 4 -1.42 -2.69 0.09
C TYR A 4 -1.68 -1.70 -1.06
N TYR A 5 -2.93 -1.57 -1.52
CA TYR A 5 -3.26 -0.87 -2.77
C TYR A 5 -3.59 0.61 -2.58
N HIS A 6 -3.90 1.06 -1.36
CA HIS A 6 -4.30 2.45 -1.09
C HIS A 6 -3.19 3.50 -1.24
N ASN A 7 -1.93 3.08 -1.39
CA ASN A 7 -0.82 4.02 -1.51
C ASN A 7 -0.50 4.40 -2.97
N ASP A 8 -1.05 3.71 -3.97
CA ASP A 8 -0.87 4.06 -5.38
C ASP A 8 -2.19 4.50 -6.03
N PRO A 9 -2.36 5.81 -6.32
CA PRO A 9 -3.59 6.31 -6.95
C PRO A 9 -3.85 5.70 -8.33
N ARG A 10 -2.83 5.18 -9.01
CA ARG A 10 -2.96 4.54 -10.32
C ARG A 10 -3.81 3.29 -10.26
N ILE A 11 -3.79 2.54 -9.15
CA ILE A 11 -4.60 1.33 -8.99
C ILE A 11 -6.09 1.68 -9.04
N GLY A 12 -6.50 2.71 -8.29
CA GLY A 12 -7.88 3.19 -8.29
C GLY A 12 -8.32 3.65 -9.68
N GLU A 13 -7.47 4.42 -10.37
CA GLU A 13 -7.74 4.90 -11.74
C GLU A 13 -7.93 3.75 -12.73
N TRP A 14 -7.06 2.73 -12.70
CA TRP A 14 -7.21 1.58 -13.59
C TRP A 14 -8.47 0.77 -13.29
N VAL A 15 -8.80 0.59 -12.00
CA VAL A 15 -10.02 -0.13 -11.60
C VAL A 15 -11.27 0.61 -12.06
N GLU A 16 -11.33 1.93 -11.90
CA GLU A 16 -12.44 2.76 -12.37
C GLU A 16 -12.62 2.64 -13.89
N LYS A 17 -11.53 2.74 -14.65
CA LYS A 17 -11.56 2.55 -16.11
C LYS A 17 -12.01 1.15 -16.52
N ILE A 18 -11.55 0.10 -15.83
CA ILE A 18 -11.99 -1.28 -16.11
C ILE A 18 -13.51 -1.40 -15.90
N ILE A 19 -14.03 -0.85 -14.79
CA ILE A 19 -15.46 -0.89 -14.49
C ILE A 19 -16.26 -0.11 -15.54
N GLU A 20 -15.78 1.07 -15.92
CA GLU A 20 -16.37 1.88 -16.99
C GLU A 20 -16.44 1.08 -18.31
N GLU A 21 -15.34 0.45 -18.72
CA GLU A 21 -15.31 -0.32 -19.96
C GLU A 21 -16.21 -1.56 -19.91
N ILE A 22 -16.36 -2.21 -18.76
CA ILE A 22 -17.32 -3.31 -18.61
C ILE A 22 -18.75 -2.81 -18.83
N PHE A 23 -19.13 -1.68 -18.22
CA PHE A 23 -20.47 -1.10 -18.42
C PHE A 23 -20.69 -0.65 -19.86
N THR A 24 -19.70 0.00 -20.47
CA THR A 24 -19.77 0.43 -21.87
C THR A 24 -19.90 -0.76 -22.80
N THR A 25 -19.13 -1.82 -22.58
CA THR A 25 -19.26 -3.09 -23.34
C THR A 25 -20.65 -3.71 -23.16
N CYS A 26 -21.25 -3.64 -21.98
CA CYS A 26 -22.62 -4.12 -21.75
C CYS A 26 -23.69 -3.29 -22.50
N LEU A 27 -23.42 -2.02 -22.76
CA LEU A 27 -24.35 -1.09 -23.42
C LEU A 27 -24.26 -1.14 -24.95
N LEU A 28 -23.08 -1.43 -25.47
CA LEU A 28 -22.81 -1.44 -26.90
C LEU A 28 -23.10 -2.83 -27.53
N THR A 29 -23.13 -2.86 -28.86
CA THR A 29 -23.27 -4.11 -29.62
C THR A 29 -22.37 -4.09 -30.84
N GLY A 30 -21.92 -5.27 -31.29
CA GLY A 30 -21.14 -5.39 -32.52
C GLY A 30 -19.70 -4.87 -32.37
N VAL A 31 -19.19 -4.20 -33.40
CA VAL A 31 -17.77 -3.80 -33.50
C VAL A 31 -17.36 -2.84 -32.37
N ASP A 32 -18.25 -1.92 -31.98
CA ASP A 32 -17.95 -0.94 -30.93
C ASP A 32 -17.82 -1.62 -29.57
N SER A 33 -18.65 -2.63 -29.29
CA SER A 33 -18.54 -3.43 -28.06
C SER A 33 -17.22 -4.19 -27.98
N GLU A 34 -16.73 -4.73 -29.10
CA GLU A 34 -15.45 -5.45 -29.12
C GLU A 34 -14.27 -4.50 -28.89
N ALA A 35 -14.33 -3.29 -29.46
CA ALA A 35 -13.28 -2.29 -29.26
C ALA A 35 -13.16 -1.87 -27.79
N GLU A 36 -14.28 -1.58 -27.12
CA GLU A 36 -14.29 -1.24 -25.69
C GLU A 36 -13.89 -2.45 -24.82
N PHE A 37 -14.31 -3.66 -25.20
CA PHE A 37 -13.85 -4.88 -24.53
C PHE A 37 -12.33 -5.03 -24.58
N GLN A 38 -11.71 -4.83 -25.75
CA GLN A 38 -10.26 -4.90 -25.89
C GLN A 38 -9.52 -3.82 -25.10
N LYS A 39 -10.05 -2.59 -25.04
CA LYS A 39 -9.50 -1.54 -24.17
C LYS A 39 -9.56 -1.93 -22.70
N GLY A 40 -10.69 -2.50 -22.26
CA GLY A 40 -10.84 -3.03 -20.92
C GLY A 40 -9.80 -4.12 -20.60
N CYS A 41 -9.57 -5.05 -21.53
CA CYS A 41 -8.50 -6.05 -21.41
C CYS A 41 -7.11 -5.41 -21.27
N GLU A 42 -6.81 -4.32 -21.99
CA GLU A 42 -5.53 -3.60 -21.84
C GLU A 42 -5.38 -2.94 -20.47
N PHE A 43 -6.46 -2.36 -19.91
CA PHE A 43 -6.44 -1.81 -18.57
C PHE A 43 -6.22 -2.90 -17.51
N VAL A 44 -6.86 -4.06 -17.68
CA VAL A 44 -6.59 -5.25 -16.87
C VAL A 44 -5.12 -5.64 -16.93
N SER A 45 -4.52 -5.72 -18.13
CA SER A 45 -3.11 -6.08 -18.28
C SER A 45 -2.18 -5.08 -17.58
N LYS A 46 -2.44 -3.77 -17.73
CA LYS A 46 -1.66 -2.72 -17.06
C LYS A 46 -1.75 -2.81 -15.55
N LEU A 47 -2.96 -3.03 -15.01
CA LEU A 47 -3.17 -3.20 -13.58
C LEU A 47 -2.47 -4.47 -13.07
N ALA A 48 -2.58 -5.59 -13.78
CA ALA A 48 -1.93 -6.84 -13.42
C ALA A 48 -0.40 -6.73 -13.42
N SER A 49 0.21 -6.09 -14.43
CA SER A 49 1.65 -5.81 -14.45
C SER A 49 2.07 -4.93 -13.28
N LEU A 50 1.32 -3.87 -13.01
CA LEU A 50 1.58 -2.99 -11.87
C LEU A 50 1.55 -3.75 -10.54
N LEU A 51 0.56 -4.64 -10.36
CA LEU A 51 0.45 -5.47 -9.17
C LEU A 51 1.56 -6.53 -9.05
N GLN A 52 2.08 -7.06 -10.16
CA GLN A 52 3.28 -7.91 -10.14
C GLN A 52 4.51 -7.14 -9.66
N ASP A 53 4.69 -5.91 -10.14
CA ASP A 53 5.86 -5.09 -9.80
C ASP A 53 5.91 -4.70 -8.31
N PHE A 54 4.74 -4.50 -7.69
CA PHE A 54 4.66 -4.07 -6.28
C PHE A 54 4.99 -5.16 -5.27
N SER A 55 5.10 -6.41 -5.71
CA SER A 55 4.70 -7.50 -4.85
C SER A 55 5.60 -8.71 -5.04
N THR A 56 6.14 -9.23 -3.94
CA THR A 56 6.65 -10.61 -3.86
C THR A 56 5.50 -11.64 -3.88
N PHE A 57 4.31 -11.27 -4.37
CA PHE A 57 3.17 -12.17 -4.33
C PHE A 57 3.35 -13.29 -5.36
N PRO A 58 3.00 -14.53 -4.99
CA PRO A 58 2.93 -15.62 -5.93
C PRO A 58 1.96 -15.28 -7.07
N SER A 59 2.41 -15.45 -8.31
CA SER A 59 1.61 -15.17 -9.52
C SER A 59 0.32 -16.00 -9.58
N GLU A 60 0.25 -17.12 -8.86
CA GLU A 60 -0.93 -17.97 -8.69
C GLU A 60 -2.13 -17.24 -8.06
N TYR A 61 -1.91 -16.22 -7.24
CA TYR A 61 -3.02 -15.46 -6.61
C TYR A 61 -3.35 -14.16 -7.34
N LEU A 62 -2.59 -13.77 -8.37
CA LEU A 62 -2.74 -12.47 -9.02
C LEU A 62 -4.15 -12.28 -9.61
N ALA A 63 -4.70 -13.32 -10.23
CA ALA A 63 -6.04 -13.27 -10.82
C ALA A 63 -7.12 -13.06 -9.74
N ASP A 64 -7.02 -13.77 -8.62
CA ASP A 64 -7.96 -13.65 -7.50
C ASP A 64 -7.87 -12.27 -6.84
N VAL A 65 -6.65 -11.75 -6.68
CA VAL A 65 -6.41 -10.41 -6.14
C VAL A 65 -7.01 -9.34 -7.05
N LEU A 66 -6.72 -9.39 -8.34
CA LEU A 66 -7.23 -8.46 -9.33
C LEU A 66 -8.77 -8.42 -9.32
N LYS A 67 -9.38 -9.62 -9.31
CA LYS A 67 -10.83 -9.77 -9.21
C LYS A 67 -11.39 -9.14 -7.94
N GLN A 68 -10.77 -9.42 -6.78
CA GLN A 68 -11.21 -8.85 -5.50
C GLN A 68 -11.15 -7.32 -5.49
N ILE A 69 -10.05 -6.73 -6.00
CA ILE A 69 -9.89 -5.28 -6.05
C ILE A 69 -11.01 -4.64 -6.90
N ILE A 70 -11.34 -5.25 -8.04
CA ILE A 70 -12.40 -4.74 -8.90
C ILE A 70 -13.77 -4.93 -8.25
N GLU A 71 -14.05 -6.12 -7.69
CA GLU A 71 -15.31 -6.42 -7.00
C GLU A 71 -15.59 -5.46 -5.83
N GLN A 72 -14.55 -4.99 -5.14
CA GLN A 72 -14.66 -4.02 -4.04
C GLN A 72 -15.08 -2.61 -4.50
N GLN A 73 -14.82 -2.26 -5.75
CA GLN A 73 -15.13 -0.93 -6.32
C GLN A 73 -16.40 -0.94 -7.18
N LEU A 74 -17.08 -2.09 -7.27
CA LEU A 74 -18.31 -2.17 -8.05
C LEU A 74 -19.42 -1.30 -7.44
N PRO A 75 -20.29 -0.73 -8.30
CA PRO A 75 -21.46 -0.01 -7.82
C PRO A 75 -22.45 -0.96 -7.13
N ASP A 76 -23.48 -0.37 -6.52
CA ASP A 76 -24.56 -1.12 -5.85
C ASP A 76 -25.10 -2.24 -6.75
N SER A 77 -25.34 -3.43 -6.17
CA SER A 77 -25.78 -4.61 -6.91
C SER A 77 -27.08 -4.39 -7.71
N ARG A 78 -27.91 -3.43 -7.30
CA ARG A 78 -29.11 -3.00 -8.06
C ARG A 78 -28.77 -2.32 -9.38
N VAL A 79 -27.64 -1.63 -9.47
CA VAL A 79 -27.13 -1.04 -10.73
C VAL A 79 -26.67 -2.16 -11.65
N ILE A 80 -25.86 -3.08 -11.12
CA ILE A 80 -25.31 -4.22 -11.86
C ILE A 80 -26.42 -5.13 -12.40
N ALA A 81 -27.49 -5.34 -11.63
CA ALA A 81 -28.62 -6.17 -12.03
C ALA A 81 -29.32 -5.70 -13.32
N ASN A 82 -29.14 -4.44 -13.74
CA ASN A 82 -29.65 -3.93 -15.01
C ASN A 82 -28.84 -4.42 -16.23
N PHE A 83 -27.70 -5.08 -16.00
CA PHE A 83 -26.77 -5.53 -17.03
C PHE A 83 -26.52 -7.04 -16.88
N PRO A 84 -27.37 -7.90 -17.50
CA PRO A 84 -27.31 -9.34 -17.31
C PRO A 84 -25.97 -9.99 -17.68
N SER A 85 -25.27 -9.41 -18.66
CA SER A 85 -23.97 -9.87 -19.15
C SER A 85 -22.78 -9.31 -18.35
N PHE A 86 -23.00 -8.43 -17.37
CA PHE A 86 -21.91 -7.71 -16.67
C PHE A 86 -20.87 -8.66 -16.09
N LYS A 87 -21.32 -9.67 -15.33
CA LYS A 87 -20.39 -10.62 -14.69
C LYS A 87 -19.62 -11.45 -15.70
N ASP A 88 -20.27 -11.84 -16.79
CA ASP A 88 -19.64 -12.65 -17.83
C ASP A 88 -18.59 -11.83 -18.59
N ILE A 89 -18.91 -10.58 -18.93
CA ILE A 89 -17.99 -9.64 -19.58
C ILE A 89 -16.81 -9.34 -18.64
N MET A 90 -17.08 -9.03 -17.37
CA MET A 90 -16.03 -8.81 -16.37
C MET A 90 -15.10 -10.01 -16.28
N ASN A 91 -15.62 -11.23 -16.07
CA ASN A 91 -14.76 -12.42 -15.94
C ASN A 91 -13.93 -12.66 -17.21
N LYS A 92 -14.53 -12.54 -18.41
CA LYS A 92 -13.78 -12.69 -19.67
C LYS A 92 -12.70 -11.64 -19.84
N MET A 93 -12.99 -10.38 -19.52
CA MET A 93 -12.04 -9.28 -19.61
C MET A 93 -10.86 -9.49 -18.65
N LEU A 94 -11.14 -10.00 -17.44
CA LEU A 94 -10.10 -10.37 -16.47
C LEU A 94 -9.24 -11.52 -16.99
N GLU A 95 -9.86 -12.60 -17.48
CA GLU A 95 -9.14 -13.75 -18.02
C GLU A 95 -8.25 -13.37 -19.21
N GLU A 96 -8.79 -12.67 -20.20
CA GLU A 96 -8.05 -12.26 -21.39
C GLU A 96 -6.94 -11.25 -21.08
N GLY A 97 -7.23 -10.25 -20.25
CA GLY A 97 -6.23 -9.27 -19.83
C GLY A 97 -5.09 -9.90 -19.03
N MET A 98 -5.39 -10.93 -18.23
CA MET A 98 -4.38 -11.70 -17.49
C MET A 98 -3.53 -12.59 -18.39
N LEU A 99 -4.12 -13.24 -19.40
CA LEU A 99 -3.38 -14.04 -20.37
C LEU A 99 -2.30 -13.22 -21.07
N LYS A 100 -2.61 -11.97 -21.47
CA LYS A 100 -1.65 -11.05 -22.09
C LYS A 100 -0.39 -10.83 -21.21
N VAL A 101 -0.56 -10.71 -19.89
CA VAL A 101 0.57 -10.52 -18.95
C VAL A 101 1.39 -11.80 -18.77
N MET A 102 0.72 -12.95 -18.71
CA MET A 102 1.40 -14.25 -18.58
C MET A 102 2.16 -14.67 -19.85
N GLU A 103 1.71 -14.21 -21.02
CA GLU A 103 2.43 -14.41 -22.28
C GLU A 103 3.68 -13.54 -22.35
N THR A 104 3.58 -12.26 -21.96
CA THR A 104 4.73 -11.35 -21.93
C THR A 104 5.82 -11.77 -20.94
N SER A 105 5.49 -12.46 -19.85
CA SER A 105 6.48 -12.97 -18.89
C SER A 105 7.15 -14.28 -19.31
N LYS A 106 6.58 -15.01 -20.27
CA LYS A 106 7.18 -16.24 -20.84
C LYS A 106 8.10 -15.96 -22.03
N SER A 107 7.99 -14.80 -22.67
CA SER A 107 8.94 -14.36 -23.69
C SER A 107 10.00 -13.46 -23.07
N PHE A 108 11.12 -14.04 -22.64
CA PHE A 108 12.40 -13.35 -22.81
C PHE A 108 12.90 -13.66 -24.23
N PRO A 109 12.76 -12.75 -25.21
CA PRO A 109 13.75 -12.68 -26.26
C PRO A 109 14.98 -11.99 -25.67
N THR A 110 16.02 -12.77 -25.39
CA THR A 110 17.37 -12.29 -25.66
C THR A 110 17.40 -11.80 -27.12
N ASP A 111 17.93 -10.60 -27.32
CA ASP A 111 18.10 -9.87 -28.58
C ASP A 111 16.89 -9.06 -29.06
N SER A 112 16.90 -7.75 -28.76
CA SER A 112 16.93 -6.69 -29.79
C SER A 112 17.03 -5.29 -29.18
N MET A 113 18.23 -4.93 -28.69
CA MET A 113 18.72 -3.59 -28.99
C MET A 113 19.31 -3.70 -30.38
N ASN A 114 18.64 -3.12 -31.38
CA ASN A 114 19.22 -2.51 -32.59
C ASN A 114 18.11 -2.34 -33.63
N ASN A 115 17.53 -1.14 -33.67
CA ASN A 115 17.10 -0.50 -34.91
C ASN A 115 16.89 1.00 -34.67
N LEU A 116 17.99 1.70 -34.37
CA LEU A 116 18.13 3.11 -34.68
C LEU A 116 19.33 3.21 -35.62
N LYS A 117 19.01 3.24 -36.92
CA LYS A 117 19.96 3.39 -38.01
C LYS A 117 20.42 4.86 -38.01
N PHE A 118 21.54 5.14 -37.36
CA PHE A 118 22.32 6.35 -37.61
C PHE A 118 23.43 5.99 -38.60
N ASP A 119 23.40 6.60 -39.78
CA ASP A 119 24.52 6.55 -40.72
C ASP A 119 25.66 7.40 -40.13
N ILE A 120 26.69 6.73 -39.60
CA ILE A 120 27.97 7.35 -39.28
C ILE A 120 29.05 6.46 -39.88
N ALA A 121 29.51 6.85 -41.08
CA ALA A 121 30.82 6.47 -41.56
C ALA A 121 31.86 7.35 -40.85
N GLU A 122 33.04 6.76 -40.60
CA GLU A 122 34.25 7.37 -40.02
C GLU A 122 34.26 7.64 -38.51
N ILE A 123 34.63 6.62 -37.73
CA ILE A 123 35.60 6.79 -36.64
C ILE A 123 36.57 5.61 -36.69
N GLU A 124 37.77 5.87 -37.21
CA GLU A 124 38.94 5.01 -37.05
C GLU A 124 39.41 5.03 -35.59
N ASN A 125 39.75 3.85 -35.08
CA ASN A 125 40.75 3.54 -34.04
C ASN A 125 41.02 4.60 -32.97
N VAL A 126 40.36 4.47 -31.82
CA VAL A 126 40.86 5.00 -30.54
C VAL A 126 40.94 3.84 -29.54
N GLU A 127 42.15 3.57 -29.07
CA GLU A 127 42.46 2.56 -28.06
C GLU A 127 41.85 2.97 -26.70
N ILE A 128 41.00 2.11 -26.14
CA ILE A 128 40.33 2.30 -24.85
C ILE A 128 41.17 1.61 -23.78
N GLU A 129 42.24 2.24 -23.32
CA GLU A 129 42.96 1.76 -22.13
C GLU A 129 43.28 2.85 -21.09
N ASP A 130 42.93 4.12 -21.33
CA ASP A 130 43.28 5.24 -20.43
C ASP A 130 42.10 6.01 -19.79
N CYS A 131 40.85 5.58 -19.91
CA CYS A 131 39.69 6.35 -19.40
C CYS A 131 39.11 5.91 -18.04
N ILE A 132 39.72 4.95 -17.34
CA ILE A 132 39.19 4.45 -16.05
C ILE A 132 39.39 5.40 -14.84
N PRO A 133 40.34 6.37 -14.78
CA PRO A 133 40.46 7.23 -13.59
C PRO A 133 39.43 8.38 -13.49
N ALA A 134 38.71 8.73 -14.55
CA ALA A 134 37.91 9.95 -14.59
C ALA A 134 36.46 9.81 -14.05
N LEU A 135 35.94 8.59 -13.90
CA LEU A 135 34.59 8.37 -13.36
C LEU A 135 34.53 8.39 -11.82
N GLY A 136 35.67 8.25 -11.13
CA GLY A 136 35.74 8.31 -9.66
C GLY A 136 35.69 9.72 -9.07
N ALA A 137 35.99 10.76 -9.88
CA ALA A 137 35.99 12.15 -9.42
C ALA A 137 34.59 12.79 -9.47
N ILE A 138 33.71 12.35 -10.36
CA ILE A 138 32.37 12.93 -10.55
C ILE A 138 31.38 12.46 -9.46
N TYR A 139 31.61 11.28 -8.85
CA TYR A 139 30.71 10.73 -7.82
C TYR A 139 30.84 11.43 -6.45
N ASN A 140 31.90 12.22 -6.23
CA ASN A 140 32.15 12.92 -4.96
C ASN A 140 31.76 14.42 -4.97
N GLU A 141 31.31 14.98 -6.10
CA GLU A 141 30.97 16.41 -6.21
C GLU A 141 29.46 16.71 -6.23
N ILE A 142 28.58 15.69 -6.24
CA ILE A 142 27.10 15.88 -6.26
C ILE A 142 26.44 15.44 -4.96
N LEU A 143 27.02 15.75 -3.80
CA LEU A 143 26.24 15.82 -2.57
C LEU A 143 26.86 16.82 -1.59
N PRO A 144 26.21 17.98 -1.44
CA PRO A 144 26.24 18.67 -0.16
C PRO A 144 24.84 18.82 0.44
N ILE A 145 24.74 18.27 1.66
CA ILE A 145 24.26 18.96 2.87
C ILE A 145 22.74 19.08 3.04
N GLU A 146 22.20 18.15 3.82
CA GLU A 146 21.29 18.33 4.98
C GLU A 146 20.80 16.92 5.38
N GLN A 147 21.07 16.29 6.52
CA GLN A 147 21.59 16.68 7.84
C GLN A 147 22.27 15.44 8.44
N GLN A 148 23.50 15.60 8.95
CA GLN A 148 24.00 14.78 10.04
C GLN A 148 24.64 15.73 11.05
N THR A 149 24.11 15.75 12.27
CA THR A 149 24.87 15.60 13.52
C THR A 149 23.96 15.88 14.70
N ILE A 150 23.45 14.81 15.34
CA ILE A 150 23.61 14.61 16.78
C ILE A 150 23.94 13.12 16.98
N ILE A 151 25.16 12.90 17.48
CA ILE A 151 25.78 11.67 17.99
C ILE A 151 25.17 11.45 19.42
N GLU A 152 24.82 10.27 19.94
CA GLU A 152 25.70 9.18 20.37
C GLU A 152 24.83 8.03 20.94
N GLU A 153 25.30 6.81 20.69
CA GLU A 153 24.99 5.48 21.24
C GLU A 153 23.98 5.34 22.41
N THR A 154 22.87 4.66 22.14
CA THR A 154 22.37 3.57 23.01
C THR A 154 21.74 2.47 22.15
N GLU A 155 22.18 1.25 22.40
CA GLU A 155 21.76 0.02 21.75
C GLU A 155 20.25 -0.31 21.93
N LYS A 156 19.73 -1.06 20.95
CA LYS A 156 18.47 -1.85 20.95
C LYS A 156 17.14 -1.10 20.90
N CYS A 157 16.75 -0.73 19.69
CA CYS A 157 15.86 -1.52 18.81
C CYS A 157 15.62 -0.65 17.58
N PRO A 158 15.80 -1.13 16.34
CA PRO A 158 15.35 -0.36 15.20
C PRO A 158 13.82 -0.31 15.31
N ASN A 159 13.28 0.86 15.66
CA ASN A 159 11.86 1.17 15.48
C ASN A 159 11.60 1.11 13.96
N ILE A 160 11.45 -0.09 13.42
CA ILE A 160 10.84 -0.31 12.12
C ILE A 160 9.33 -0.19 12.38
N LEU A 161 8.89 1.00 12.79
CA LEU A 161 7.49 1.34 12.72
C LEU A 161 7.30 1.93 11.34
N ILE A 162 6.48 1.27 10.53
CA ILE A 162 6.12 1.75 9.20
C ILE A 162 5.50 3.15 9.40
N PRO A 163 6.03 4.22 8.76
CA PRO A 163 5.56 5.60 8.94
C PRO A 163 4.03 5.77 8.84
N ASN A 164 3.38 4.89 8.07
CA ASN A 164 1.93 4.86 7.84
C ASN A 164 1.09 4.58 9.11
N HIS A 165 1.63 3.93 10.15
CA HIS A 165 0.84 3.55 11.34
C HIS A 165 0.47 4.75 12.22
N VAL A 166 1.41 5.69 12.38
CA VAL A 166 1.20 6.93 13.14
C VAL A 166 0.11 7.78 12.48
N ASP A 167 0.19 7.97 11.15
CA ASP A 167 -0.76 8.79 10.40
C ASP A 167 -2.18 8.19 10.40
N ARG A 168 -2.29 6.86 10.31
CA ARG A 168 -3.59 6.18 10.38
C ARG A 168 -4.21 6.29 11.77
N LEU A 169 -3.44 6.01 12.82
CA LEU A 169 -3.94 6.16 14.18
C LEU A 169 -4.33 7.61 14.46
N LYS A 170 -3.53 8.59 14.01
CA LYS A 170 -3.83 10.02 14.14
C LYS A 170 -5.16 10.39 13.46
N THR A 171 -5.33 9.99 12.21
CA THR A 171 -6.56 10.24 11.44
C THR A 171 -7.78 9.64 12.17
N PHE A 172 -7.62 8.43 12.68
CA PHE A 172 -8.67 7.74 13.41
C PHE A 172 -9.01 8.41 14.75
N LEU A 173 -8.01 8.79 15.54
CA LEU A 173 -8.20 9.47 16.82
C LEU A 173 -8.88 10.84 16.63
N ASN A 174 -8.52 11.59 15.59
CA ASN A 174 -9.19 12.84 15.24
C ASN A 174 -10.65 12.66 14.82
N HIS A 175 -11.04 11.46 14.38
CA HIS A 175 -12.44 11.17 14.07
C HIS A 175 -13.26 10.84 15.32
N VAL A 176 -12.66 10.12 16.28
CA VAL A 176 -13.35 9.67 17.51
C VAL A 176 -13.38 10.76 18.58
N PHE A 177 -12.31 11.54 18.69
CA PHE A 177 -12.18 12.61 19.66
C PHE A 177 -12.29 13.95 18.93
N VAL A 178 -13.02 14.90 19.51
CA VAL A 178 -13.09 16.26 18.97
C VAL A 178 -11.87 17.02 19.49
N ASP A 179 -10.91 17.29 18.60
CA ASP A 179 -9.65 18.01 18.90
C ASP A 179 -8.78 17.36 20.01
N PRO A 180 -8.32 16.11 19.83
CA PRO A 180 -7.55 15.41 20.86
C PRO A 180 -6.13 15.97 21.01
N ALA A 181 -5.73 16.23 22.26
CA ALA A 181 -4.32 16.39 22.60
C ALA A 181 -3.63 15.01 22.60
N ILE A 182 -3.14 14.58 21.43
CA ILE A 182 -2.42 13.31 21.27
C ILE A 182 -0.93 13.51 21.57
N MET A 183 -0.42 12.80 22.57
CA MET A 183 1.01 12.75 22.86
C MET A 183 1.58 11.45 22.33
N TRP A 184 2.59 11.53 21.46
CA TRP A 184 3.25 10.37 20.84
C TRP A 184 4.52 10.00 21.60
N ASP A 185 4.87 8.71 21.59
CA ASP A 185 6.12 8.16 22.16
C ASP A 185 6.37 8.57 23.62
N VAL A 186 5.32 8.52 24.45
CA VAL A 186 5.38 8.95 25.85
C VAL A 186 6.01 7.87 26.71
N THR A 187 6.88 8.26 27.65
CA THR A 187 7.40 7.34 28.66
C THR A 187 6.61 7.47 29.95
N ILE A 188 5.93 6.40 30.38
CA ILE A 188 5.15 6.34 31.63
C ILE A 188 5.71 5.22 32.48
N SER A 189 6.04 5.52 33.74
CA SER A 189 6.63 4.55 34.69
C SER A 189 7.87 3.83 34.12
N GLY A 190 8.65 4.53 33.29
CA GLY A 190 9.85 3.98 32.63
C GLY A 190 9.58 3.09 31.41
N GLN A 191 8.33 2.93 30.98
CA GLN A 191 7.97 2.19 29.76
C GLN A 191 7.53 3.12 28.65
N LYS A 192 7.94 2.82 27.42
CA LYS A 192 7.48 3.55 26.24
C LYS A 192 6.06 3.11 25.87
N VAL A 193 5.20 4.09 25.67
CA VAL A 193 3.83 3.96 25.21
C VAL A 193 3.72 4.65 23.85
N PHE A 194 3.01 4.04 22.91
CA PHE A 194 2.96 4.50 21.54
C PHE A 194 2.24 5.84 21.40
N ALA A 195 1.07 5.97 22.02
CA ALA A 195 0.34 7.22 22.10
C ALA A 195 -0.46 7.33 23.40
N GLN A 196 -0.68 8.55 23.84
CA GLN A 196 -1.58 8.88 24.93
C GLN A 196 -2.62 9.89 24.44
N VAL A 197 -3.89 9.62 24.76
CA VAL A 197 -5.00 10.54 24.57
C VAL A 197 -5.82 10.55 25.85
N GLU A 198 -5.91 11.72 26.51
CA GLU A 198 -6.53 11.85 27.84
C GLU A 198 -5.93 10.83 28.84
N ASP A 199 -6.75 9.93 29.38
CA ASP A 199 -6.37 8.82 30.27
C ASP A 199 -6.33 7.45 29.57
N ILE A 200 -6.26 7.45 28.23
CA ILE A 200 -6.13 6.24 27.41
C ILE A 200 -4.68 6.13 26.91
N LEU A 201 -4.09 4.96 27.16
CA LEU A 201 -2.77 4.59 26.68
C LEU A 201 -2.91 3.58 25.54
N PHE A 202 -2.27 3.88 24.43
CA PHE A 202 -2.19 3.00 23.27
C PHE A 202 -0.82 2.32 23.28
N CYS A 203 -0.80 1.01 23.46
CA CYS A 203 0.41 0.19 23.41
C CYS A 203 0.43 -0.64 22.13
N HIS A 204 1.58 -0.82 21.51
CA HIS A 204 1.75 -1.66 20.33
C HIS A 204 2.20 -3.07 20.73
N SER A 205 1.56 -4.11 20.21
CA SER A 205 1.86 -5.51 20.58
C SER A 205 3.08 -6.11 19.88
N GLY A 206 3.46 -5.57 18.71
CA GLY A 206 4.55 -6.08 17.87
C GLY A 206 5.92 -5.49 18.20
N SER A 207 6.00 -4.49 19.08
CA SER A 207 7.29 -3.97 19.52
C SER A 207 7.96 -4.97 20.46
N MET A 208 9.28 -5.18 20.32
CA MET A 208 10.10 -5.99 21.24
C MET A 208 9.99 -5.52 22.70
N CYS A 209 9.39 -4.35 22.96
CA CYS A 209 8.93 -3.93 24.26
C CYS A 209 7.51 -4.45 24.52
N SER A 210 7.40 -5.58 25.23
CA SER A 210 6.13 -6.00 25.83
C SER A 210 5.66 -4.90 26.80
N CYS A 211 4.76 -4.03 26.36
CA CYS A 211 4.11 -3.08 27.24
C CYS A 211 3.35 -3.88 28.31
N GLU A 212 3.68 -3.68 29.59
CA GLU A 212 3.03 -4.37 30.70
C GLU A 212 1.67 -3.71 30.97
N GLY A 213 0.74 -3.87 30.03
CA GLY A 213 -0.57 -3.22 30.07
C GLY A 213 -1.36 -3.50 31.35
N GLU A 214 -1.07 -4.60 32.07
CA GLU A 214 -1.66 -4.89 33.37
C GLU A 214 -1.22 -3.91 34.47
N LYS A 215 0.04 -3.46 34.49
CA LYS A 215 0.53 -2.51 35.50
C LYS A 215 -0.16 -1.16 35.36
N PHE A 216 -0.25 -0.66 34.13
CA PHE A 216 -0.97 0.58 33.84
C PHE A 216 -2.47 0.48 34.19
N LYS A 217 -3.12 -0.66 33.94
CA LYS A 217 -4.50 -0.91 34.39
C LYS A 217 -4.63 -0.85 35.92
N GLN A 218 -3.64 -1.35 36.67
CA GLN A 218 -3.61 -1.27 38.14
C GLN A 218 -3.41 0.16 38.65
N GLU A 219 -2.68 0.99 37.90
CA GLU A 219 -2.49 2.43 38.14
C GLU A 219 -3.70 3.28 37.74
N GLY A 220 -4.72 2.67 37.14
CA GLY A 220 -5.98 3.34 36.77
C GLY A 220 -6.05 3.86 35.35
N TRP A 221 -5.05 3.55 34.50
CA TRP A 221 -5.06 3.89 33.09
C TRP A 221 -5.97 2.97 32.28
N ARG A 222 -6.59 3.52 31.23
CA ARG A 222 -7.29 2.74 30.22
C ARG A 222 -6.28 2.32 29.15
N VAL A 223 -5.89 1.05 29.13
CA VAL A 223 -4.88 0.57 28.19
C VAL A 223 -5.55 -0.15 27.02
N LEU A 224 -5.28 0.32 25.81
CA LEU A 224 -5.63 -0.35 24.56
C LEU A 224 -4.35 -0.90 23.93
N ILE A 225 -4.30 -2.22 23.77
CA ILE A 225 -3.24 -2.87 23.01
C ILE A 225 -3.69 -2.89 21.55
N ILE A 226 -2.84 -2.35 20.68
CA ILE A 226 -3.04 -2.26 19.24
C ILE A 226 -2.13 -3.30 18.60
N ASP A 227 -2.74 -4.23 17.88
CA ASP A 227 -2.04 -5.08 16.93
C ASP A 227 -1.93 -4.35 15.59
N ASP A 228 -0.92 -4.67 14.78
CA ASP A 228 -0.80 -4.11 13.43
C ASP A 228 -2.10 -4.31 12.63
N GLU A 229 -2.73 -5.48 12.78
CA GLU A 229 -4.01 -5.81 12.16
C GLU A 229 -5.14 -4.84 12.54
N ASP A 230 -5.20 -4.38 13.79
CA ASP A 230 -6.29 -3.53 14.27
C ASP A 230 -6.30 -2.17 13.55
N LEU A 231 -5.12 -1.65 13.19
CA LEU A 231 -4.98 -0.41 12.40
C LEU A 231 -5.51 -0.55 10.96
N TYR A 232 -5.61 -1.77 10.44
CA TYR A 232 -6.16 -2.05 9.11
C TYR A 232 -7.69 -2.23 9.11
N TYR A 233 -8.33 -2.39 10.27
CA TYR A 233 -9.78 -2.58 10.39
C TYR A 233 -10.42 -1.47 11.25
N PRO A 234 -10.66 -0.25 10.68
CA PRO A 234 -11.10 0.92 11.45
C PRO A 234 -12.35 0.67 12.31
N ARG A 235 -13.35 -0.04 11.77
CA ARG A 235 -14.59 -0.33 12.53
C ARG A 235 -14.35 -1.26 13.72
N ARG A 236 -13.44 -2.23 13.60
CA ARG A 236 -13.08 -3.14 14.70
C ARG A 236 -12.34 -2.37 15.78
N PHE A 237 -11.36 -1.56 15.36
CA PHE A 237 -10.61 -0.69 16.25
C PHE A 237 -11.52 0.30 16.99
N GLU A 238 -12.46 0.93 16.27
CA GLU A 238 -13.47 1.82 16.85
C GLU A 238 -14.31 1.16 17.92
N ARG A 239 -14.78 -0.06 17.64
CA ARG A 239 -15.57 -0.84 18.59
C ARG A 239 -14.76 -1.13 19.85
N ASN A 240 -13.50 -1.52 19.69
CA ASN A 240 -12.59 -1.80 20.80
C ASN A 240 -12.33 -0.53 21.62
N LEU A 241 -12.01 0.59 20.96
CA LEU A 241 -11.78 1.88 21.61
C LEU A 241 -13.03 2.35 22.36
N LYS A 242 -14.22 2.30 21.73
CA LYS A 242 -15.48 2.66 22.40
C LYS A 242 -15.79 1.75 23.59
N ASN A 243 -15.49 0.46 23.50
CA ASN A 243 -15.64 -0.45 24.62
C ASN A 243 -14.70 -0.08 25.77
N THR A 244 -13.44 0.22 25.48
CA THR A 244 -12.46 0.70 26.47
C THR A 244 -12.88 2.01 27.11
N ILE A 245 -13.45 2.94 26.32
CA ILE A 245 -13.99 4.20 26.83
C ILE A 245 -15.15 3.94 27.80
N ARG A 246 -16.08 3.04 27.41
CA ARG A 246 -17.27 2.68 28.20
C ARG A 246 -16.98 1.95 29.50
N GLN A 247 -15.88 1.19 29.56
CA GLN A 247 -15.47 0.49 30.79
C GLN A 247 -15.15 1.48 31.94
N GLY A 248 -15.01 2.78 31.63
CA GLY A 248 -14.79 3.83 32.62
C GLY A 248 -13.42 3.72 33.29
N LYS A 249 -13.08 4.72 34.11
CA LYS A 249 -11.90 4.60 34.97
C LYS A 249 -12.19 3.57 36.05
N ASN A 250 -11.29 2.60 36.21
CA ASN A 250 -11.24 1.78 37.42
C ASN A 250 -10.78 2.67 38.60
N THR A 251 -11.64 3.60 39.02
CA THR A 251 -11.45 4.26 40.31
C THR A 251 -11.67 3.18 41.35
N LYS A 252 -10.58 2.58 41.83
CA LYS A 252 -10.60 1.85 43.11
C LYS A 252 -11.23 2.82 44.10
N ARG A 253 -12.48 2.55 44.49
CA ARG A 253 -13.13 3.23 45.62
C ARG A 253 -12.20 2.98 46.81
N ARG A 254 -11.46 4.03 47.20
CA ARG A 254 -10.81 4.11 48.50
C ARG A 254 -11.88 4.21 49.57
#